data_AF-A0A5C7GGY7-F1
#
_entry.id   AF-A0A5C7GGY7-F1
#
_cell.length_a   1.000
_cell.length_b   1.000
_cell.length_c   1.000
_cell.angle_alpha   90.00
_cell.angle_beta   90.00
_cell.angle_gamma   90.00
#
_symmetry.space_group_name_H-M   'P 1'
#
loop_
_entity.id
_entity.type
_entity.pdbx_description
1 polymer ?
#
loop_
_entity_poly.entity_id
_entity_poly.type
_entity_poly.pdbx_seq_one_letter_code
_entity_poly.pdbx_strand_id
1 'polypeptide(L)'
;MKTLVKCLFVIPLFFLACHENEITSTPEQEKNPLGLEEMKLEPVGASVKNSLFSKTSDKKSSIQDFAAALNEQLSEYNIQLAKMELLEYEGAGITVNFRAVGNKQLGADFVPDDPRNFFPGTDQLFWTDGTEQGTVGSEYSMTPEETLIATNSAINTWGSINCSEDLNFYNVYTTTPYDIYRDVGVFQRALNMGGAGWRITGSILHGGNLPAAFFEALREDGGTRTLGVTFTYIWFDGPGPDREPTDIDQNGKRDVAFREIYINGSRNFKDDPNDVTNNGYADYETVMLHEIGHGLSQGHFGKAFEGKNGKTHYAPFALMNAGYSKAQREITATDNAGHCSIWDGWPYE
;
A
#
# COMPACT_ATOMS: atom_id res chain seq x y z
N MET A 1 -50.01 16.73 -41.01
CA MET A 1 -50.34 18.16 -40.84
C MET A 1 -51.65 18.28 -40.09
N LYS A 2 -51.76 19.29 -39.21
CA LYS A 2 -52.89 19.73 -38.36
C LYS A 2 -52.88 19.27 -36.89
N THR A 3 -52.16 20.08 -36.14
CA THR A 3 -52.28 20.52 -34.75
C THR A 3 -53.69 20.96 -34.33
N LEU A 4 -54.07 20.75 -33.05
CA LEU A 4 -54.65 21.75 -32.12
C LEU A 4 -54.83 21.08 -30.74
N VAL A 5 -54.09 21.46 -29.68
CA VAL A 5 -54.28 22.57 -28.71
C VAL A 5 -55.11 22.19 -27.47
N LYS A 6 -54.47 22.47 -26.32
CA LYS A 6 -54.83 22.28 -24.91
C LYS A 6 -56.12 22.99 -24.48
N CYS A 7 -56.73 22.50 -23.40
CA CYS A 7 -57.22 23.38 -22.33
C CYS A 7 -57.03 22.74 -20.95
N LEU A 8 -56.47 23.59 -20.08
CA LEU A 8 -56.16 23.46 -18.67
C LEU A 8 -57.45 23.71 -17.85
N PHE A 9 -57.60 23.06 -16.69
CA PHE A 9 -58.27 23.69 -15.55
C PHE A 9 -57.55 23.32 -14.25
N VAL A 10 -57.25 24.36 -13.49
CA VAL A 10 -56.57 24.45 -12.18
C VAL A 10 -57.64 24.80 -11.15
N ILE A 11 -57.41 24.49 -9.85
CA ILE A 11 -57.73 25.28 -8.61
C ILE A 11 -57.84 24.31 -7.39
N PRO A 12 -57.47 24.70 -6.15
CA PRO A 12 -56.29 24.17 -5.46
C PRO A 12 -56.65 23.63 -4.05
N LEU A 13 -55.66 23.28 -3.22
CA LEU A 13 -55.78 23.44 -1.76
C LEU A 13 -54.39 23.52 -1.11
N PHE A 14 -54.18 24.57 -0.31
CA PHE A 14 -53.03 24.80 0.57
C PHE A 14 -53.39 24.32 2.00
N PHE A 15 -52.51 23.61 2.69
CA PHE A 15 -51.67 24.13 3.79
C PHE A 15 -50.99 23.02 4.64
N LEU A 16 -49.73 23.31 5.01
CA LEU A 16 -48.97 22.98 6.24
C LEU A 16 -48.34 21.58 6.46
N ALA A 17 -47.01 21.57 6.26
CA ALA A 17 -45.92 21.24 7.22
C ALA A 17 -45.47 19.79 7.52
N CYS A 18 -44.14 19.64 7.33
CA CYS A 18 -43.13 18.83 8.04
C CYS A 18 -43.34 17.31 8.22
N HIS A 19 -42.61 16.52 7.43
CA HIS A 19 -41.55 15.63 7.95
C HIS A 19 -40.70 15.12 6.78
N GLU A 20 -39.40 15.40 6.80
CA GLU A 20 -38.42 14.63 6.02
C GLU A 20 -38.30 13.26 6.67
N ASN A 21 -38.42 12.21 5.87
CA ASN A 21 -37.85 10.91 6.18
C ASN A 21 -36.97 10.53 5.00
N GLU A 22 -35.66 10.80 5.13
CA GLU A 22 -34.64 10.07 4.40
C GLU A 22 -34.79 8.59 4.77
N ILE A 23 -35.19 7.78 3.80
CA ILE A 23 -34.92 6.34 3.86
C ILE A 23 -33.54 6.17 3.23
N THR A 24 -32.52 6.29 4.07
CA THR A 24 -31.18 5.78 3.78
C THR A 24 -31.27 4.26 3.68
N SER A 25 -31.56 3.75 2.49
CA SER A 25 -31.22 2.36 2.17
C SER A 25 -29.71 2.31 1.97
N THR A 26 -29.00 1.94 3.03
CA THR A 26 -27.65 1.38 2.96
C THR A 26 -27.61 0.37 1.80
N PRO A 27 -26.66 0.47 0.86
CA PRO A 27 -26.44 -0.61 -0.09
C PRO A 27 -26.07 -1.86 0.72
N GLU A 28 -26.90 -2.88 0.59
CA GLU A 28 -26.66 -4.19 1.14
C GLU A 28 -25.25 -4.64 0.68
N GLN A 29 -24.36 -4.83 1.65
CA GLN A 29 -22.99 -5.24 1.42
C GLN A 29 -23.04 -6.70 0.93
N GLU A 30 -23.18 -6.85 -0.38
CA GLU A 30 -23.21 -8.14 -1.05
C GLU A 30 -21.89 -8.87 -0.74
N LYS A 31 -21.98 -9.98 0.00
CA LYS A 31 -20.83 -10.75 0.48
C LYS A 31 -19.86 -11.06 -0.66
N ASN A 32 -18.60 -10.66 -0.47
CA ASN A 32 -17.48 -11.12 -1.29
C ASN A 32 -17.41 -12.65 -1.23
N PRO A 33 -17.63 -13.38 -2.34
CA PRO A 33 -17.66 -14.83 -2.31
C PRO A 33 -16.28 -15.49 -2.10
N LEU A 34 -15.18 -14.74 -2.01
CA LEU A 34 -13.82 -15.28 -1.97
C LEU A 34 -12.85 -14.63 -0.94
N GLY A 35 -13.33 -13.79 -0.02
CA GLY A 35 -12.55 -13.37 1.15
C GLY A 35 -11.28 -12.54 0.89
N LEU A 36 -11.10 -11.98 -0.30
CA LEU A 36 -10.06 -10.97 -0.55
C LEU A 36 -10.62 -9.59 -0.14
N GLU A 37 -10.51 -9.29 1.14
CA GLU A 37 -10.65 -7.92 1.68
C GLU A 37 -9.27 -7.28 1.80
N GLU A 38 -9.19 -5.96 1.60
CA GLU A 38 -8.10 -5.17 2.19
C GLU A 38 -8.01 -5.54 3.67
N MET A 39 -6.86 -6.07 4.12
CA MET A 39 -6.71 -6.42 5.53
C MET A 39 -6.57 -5.13 6.33
N LYS A 40 -7.69 -4.61 6.81
CA LYS A 40 -7.72 -3.56 7.83
C LYS A 40 -7.30 -4.20 9.15
N LEU A 41 -6.17 -3.74 9.69
CA LEU A 41 -5.78 -4.07 11.05
C LEU A 41 -6.58 -3.15 11.99
N GLU A 42 -7.56 -3.71 12.69
CA GLU A 42 -8.24 -3.00 13.77
C GLU A 42 -7.23 -2.70 14.89
N PRO A 43 -7.24 -1.49 15.49
CA PRO A 43 -6.40 -1.19 16.64
C PRO A 43 -6.80 -2.10 17.80
N VAL A 44 -5.96 -3.09 18.10
CA VAL A 44 -6.19 -4.00 19.23
C VAL A 44 -5.77 -3.30 20.51
N GLY A 45 -6.75 -2.90 21.32
CA GLY A 45 -6.53 -2.39 22.67
C GLY A 45 -5.78 -3.41 23.52
N ALA A 46 -4.71 -2.96 24.17
CA ALA A 46 -3.79 -3.82 24.90
C ALA A 46 -4.49 -4.56 26.04
N SER A 47 -4.57 -5.89 25.93
CA SER A 47 -4.67 -6.75 27.11
C SER A 47 -4.17 -8.16 26.80
N VAL A 48 -3.27 -8.63 27.67
CA VAL A 48 -3.06 -10.01 28.15
C VAL A 48 -1.63 -10.56 27.98
N LYS A 49 -0.89 -10.43 29.09
CA LYS A 49 0.05 -11.37 29.74
C LYS A 49 1.01 -12.21 28.85
N ASN A 50 2.29 -11.81 28.93
CA ASN A 50 3.51 -12.64 28.96
C ASN A 50 3.35 -14.15 28.66
N SER A 51 3.69 -14.54 27.44
CA SER A 51 4.25 -15.86 27.09
C SER A 51 4.76 -15.86 25.65
N LEU A 52 5.76 -15.01 25.35
CA LEU A 52 6.53 -15.17 24.11
C LEU A 52 7.46 -16.39 24.28
N PHE A 53 7.26 -17.39 23.42
CA PHE A 53 8.06 -18.62 23.29
C PHE A 53 7.81 -19.75 24.32
N SER A 54 6.54 -20.09 24.54
CA SER A 54 6.20 -21.46 24.94
C SER A 54 6.07 -22.33 23.68
N LYS A 55 6.99 -23.29 23.51
CA LYS A 55 6.87 -24.40 22.57
C LYS A 55 5.57 -25.18 22.85
N THR A 56 4.52 -24.87 22.12
CA THR A 56 3.41 -25.79 21.89
C THR A 56 3.02 -25.66 20.43
N SER A 57 3.17 -26.79 19.73
CA SER A 57 2.54 -27.07 18.44
C SER A 57 1.05 -26.72 18.48
N ASP A 58 0.51 -26.33 17.32
CA ASP A 58 -0.93 -26.33 16.96
C ASP A 58 -1.71 -25.00 16.94
N LYS A 59 -1.05 -23.83 16.94
CA LYS A 59 -1.70 -22.60 16.46
C LYS A 59 -0.72 -21.74 15.66
N LYS A 60 -0.88 -21.68 14.33
CA LYS A 60 -0.22 -20.69 13.48
C LYS A 60 -0.60 -19.32 14.05
N SER A 61 0.35 -18.58 14.62
CA SER A 61 0.08 -17.22 15.11
C SER A 61 -0.45 -16.41 13.94
N SER A 62 -1.58 -15.73 14.15
CA SER A 62 -2.20 -14.94 13.10
C SER A 62 -1.34 -13.70 12.81
N ILE A 63 -1.44 -13.15 11.60
CA ILE A 63 -0.78 -11.87 11.26
C ILE A 63 -1.24 -10.73 12.19
N GLN A 64 -2.44 -10.85 12.77
CA GLN A 64 -2.93 -9.94 13.80
C GLN A 64 -2.16 -10.08 15.12
N ASP A 65 -1.80 -11.30 15.54
CA ASP A 65 -0.97 -11.52 16.73
C ASP A 65 0.43 -10.93 16.51
N PHE A 66 0.96 -11.06 15.30
CA PHE A 66 2.23 -10.45 14.92
C PHE A 66 2.16 -8.92 14.93
N ALA A 67 1.15 -8.35 14.29
CA ALA A 67 0.93 -6.91 14.27
C ALA A 67 0.78 -6.35 15.68
N ALA A 68 0.07 -7.06 16.57
CA ALA A 68 -0.04 -6.66 17.98
C ALA A 68 1.32 -6.66 18.70
N ALA A 69 2.14 -7.70 18.52
CA ALA A 69 3.48 -7.78 19.13
C ALA A 69 4.46 -6.74 18.55
N LEU A 70 4.36 -6.44 17.26
CA LEU A 70 5.11 -5.36 16.62
C LEU A 70 4.66 -3.99 17.17
N ASN A 71 3.35 -3.78 17.29
CA ASN A 71 2.78 -2.55 17.82
C ASN A 71 3.13 -2.31 19.29
N GLU A 72 3.25 -3.37 20.09
CA GLU A 72 3.78 -3.28 21.45
C GLU A 72 5.22 -2.73 21.46
N GLN A 73 6.09 -3.24 20.58
CA GLN A 73 7.46 -2.73 20.44
C GLN A 73 7.52 -1.29 19.92
N LEU A 74 6.65 -0.93 18.97
CA LEU A 74 6.59 0.40 18.38
C LEU A 74 5.96 1.44 19.31
N SER A 75 5.25 1.01 20.36
CA SER A 75 4.57 1.90 21.29
C SER A 75 5.51 2.83 22.06
N GLU A 76 6.76 2.40 22.31
CA GLU A 76 7.81 3.23 22.93
C GLU A 76 8.19 4.44 22.07
N TYR A 77 7.90 4.37 20.77
CA TYR A 77 8.18 5.42 19.79
C TYR A 77 6.92 6.19 19.38
N ASN A 78 5.77 5.90 19.99
CA ASN A 78 4.46 6.40 19.57
C ASN A 78 4.12 6.06 18.11
N ILE A 79 4.58 4.89 17.62
CA ILE A 79 4.31 4.41 16.27
C ILE A 79 3.39 3.19 16.33
N GLN A 80 2.64 2.95 15.25
CA GLN A 80 1.90 1.71 15.05
C GLN A 80 1.87 1.32 13.57
N LEU A 81 1.93 0.02 13.28
CA LEU A 81 1.52 -0.51 12.00
C LEU A 81 0.01 -0.32 11.81
N ALA A 82 -0.37 0.38 10.74
CA ALA A 82 -1.76 0.72 10.45
C ALA A 82 -2.32 -0.04 9.24
N LYS A 83 -1.50 -0.30 8.23
CA LYS A 83 -1.94 -0.94 6.98
C LYS A 83 -0.85 -1.81 6.38
N MET A 84 -1.27 -2.87 5.71
CA MET A 84 -0.46 -3.71 4.83
C MET A 84 -1.17 -3.79 3.47
N GLU A 85 -0.47 -3.46 2.40
CA GLU A 85 -0.97 -3.51 1.02
C GLU A 85 -0.14 -4.49 0.22
N LEU A 86 -0.79 -5.43 -0.47
CA LEU A 86 -0.14 -6.54 -1.16
C LEU A 86 -0.44 -6.44 -2.65
N LEU A 87 0.59 -6.56 -3.49
CA LEU A 87 0.42 -6.83 -4.91
C LEU A 87 0.50 -8.33 -5.17
N GLU A 88 -0.53 -8.91 -5.77
CA GLU A 88 -0.58 -10.35 -6.09
C GLU A 88 -0.33 -10.63 -7.58
N TYR A 89 0.31 -11.74 -7.89
CA TYR A 89 0.53 -12.18 -9.27
C TYR A 89 -0.73 -12.82 -9.86
N GLU A 90 -1.26 -12.27 -10.96
CA GLU A 90 -2.26 -12.94 -11.79
C GLU A 90 -1.58 -13.77 -12.89
N GLY A 91 -1.24 -15.02 -12.58
CA GLY A 91 -0.70 -15.94 -13.56
C GLY A 91 -0.40 -17.34 -13.00
N ALA A 92 -0.36 -18.34 -13.89
CA ALA A 92 -0.30 -19.79 -13.63
C ALA A 92 -1.63 -20.46 -13.21
N GLY A 93 -2.77 -19.99 -13.74
CA GLY A 93 -4.09 -20.57 -13.47
C GLY A 93 -4.71 -20.13 -12.15
N ILE A 94 -4.16 -19.08 -11.54
CA ILE A 94 -4.65 -18.47 -10.32
C ILE A 94 -5.40 -17.18 -10.70
N THR A 95 -6.72 -17.17 -10.53
CA THR A 95 -7.52 -15.95 -10.67
C THR A 95 -7.48 -15.16 -9.36
N VAL A 96 -7.00 -13.92 -9.40
CA VAL A 96 -7.19 -12.95 -8.31
C VAL A 96 -8.36 -12.05 -8.70
N ASN A 97 -9.40 -12.01 -7.87
CA ASN A 97 -10.52 -11.07 -8.04
C ASN A 97 -10.47 -10.06 -6.89
N PHE A 98 -10.40 -8.78 -7.22
CA PHE A 98 -10.38 -7.70 -6.23
C PHE A 98 -11.38 -6.60 -6.61
N ARG A 99 -11.79 -5.80 -5.64
CA ARG A 99 -12.63 -4.62 -5.85
C ARG A 99 -12.27 -3.53 -4.86
N ALA A 100 -11.59 -2.50 -5.35
CA ALA A 100 -11.29 -1.27 -4.63
C ALA A 100 -11.89 -0.08 -5.39
N VAL A 101 -12.99 0.48 -4.90
CA VAL A 101 -13.73 1.57 -5.57
C VAL A 101 -13.71 2.87 -4.75
N GLY A 102 -12.69 3.04 -3.90
CA GLY A 102 -12.48 4.21 -3.05
C GLY A 102 -11.96 5.44 -3.81
N ASN A 103 -11.50 6.43 -3.05
CA ASN A 103 -10.96 7.69 -3.58
C ASN A 103 -9.50 7.60 -4.08
N LYS A 104 -8.93 6.39 -4.18
CA LYS A 104 -7.55 6.09 -4.62
C LYS A 104 -6.45 6.55 -3.65
N GLN A 105 -6.81 6.97 -2.44
CA GLN A 105 -5.85 7.44 -1.44
C GLN A 105 -5.87 6.54 -0.22
N LEU A 106 -4.74 6.48 0.48
CA LEU A 106 -4.68 5.91 1.82
C LEU A 106 -5.30 6.85 2.85
N GLY A 107 -5.76 6.28 3.96
CA GLY A 107 -6.29 7.04 5.11
C GLY A 107 -5.23 7.68 5.99
N ALA A 108 -3.96 7.63 5.59
CA ALA A 108 -2.82 8.20 6.29
C ALA A 108 -1.87 8.82 5.26
N ASP A 109 -1.29 9.98 5.59
CA ASP A 109 -0.39 10.72 4.71
C ASP A 109 0.85 11.26 5.43
N PHE A 110 1.88 11.58 4.68
CA PHE A 110 3.00 12.34 5.24
C PHE A 110 2.55 13.78 5.52
N VAL A 111 3.17 14.39 6.53
CA VAL A 111 2.96 15.79 6.87
C VAL A 111 4.23 16.59 6.54
N PRO A 112 4.12 17.73 5.82
CA PRO A 112 5.29 18.55 5.52
C PRO A 112 5.88 19.12 6.81
N ASP A 113 7.21 19.15 6.89
CA ASP A 113 7.96 19.67 8.05
C ASP A 113 7.59 19.01 9.40
N ASP A 114 7.11 17.76 9.39
CA ASP A 114 6.78 17.04 10.62
C ASP A 114 8.02 16.97 11.53
N PRO A 115 8.01 17.59 12.73
CA PRO A 115 9.17 17.67 13.60
C PRO A 115 9.57 16.31 14.20
N ARG A 116 8.74 15.28 14.03
CA ARG A 116 9.00 13.90 14.49
C ARG A 116 9.80 13.10 13.46
N ASN A 117 9.91 13.58 12.22
CA ASN A 117 10.69 12.94 11.17
C ASN A 117 12.19 13.06 11.46
N PHE A 118 12.96 12.05 11.04
CA PHE A 118 14.40 12.02 11.27
C PHE A 118 15.12 13.15 10.51
N PHE A 119 14.59 13.49 9.33
CA PHE A 119 14.93 14.69 8.58
C PHE A 119 13.64 15.46 8.30
N PRO A 120 13.25 16.41 9.18
CA PRO A 120 12.11 17.28 8.92
C PRO A 120 12.37 18.10 7.65
N GLY A 121 11.33 18.26 6.84
CA GLY A 121 11.40 18.92 5.56
C GLY A 121 10.15 18.65 4.72
N THR A 122 10.17 19.17 3.51
CA THR A 122 9.17 18.90 2.47
C THR A 122 9.60 17.81 1.50
N ASP A 123 10.87 17.37 1.56
CA ASP A 123 11.38 16.33 0.68
C ASP A 123 10.88 14.94 1.11
N GLN A 124 10.64 14.06 0.13
CA GLN A 124 10.34 12.66 0.41
C GLN A 124 11.63 11.84 0.35
N LEU A 125 12.02 11.34 1.51
CA LEU A 125 13.21 10.50 1.62
C LEU A 125 12.89 9.08 1.20
N PHE A 126 13.72 8.55 0.29
CA PHE A 126 13.71 7.14 -0.05
C PHE A 126 14.98 6.49 0.48
N TRP A 127 14.85 5.33 1.13
CA TRP A 127 16.00 4.57 1.60
C TRP A 127 15.96 3.15 1.05
N THR A 128 16.93 2.82 0.21
CA THR A 128 17.09 1.46 -0.32
C THR A 128 18.00 0.64 0.58
N ASP A 129 17.52 -0.53 0.99
CA ASP A 129 18.30 -1.57 1.64
C ASP A 129 19.55 -1.93 0.82
N GLY A 130 20.71 -2.08 1.48
CA GLY A 130 21.99 -2.37 0.84
C GLY A 130 22.45 -3.84 0.95
N THR A 131 21.68 -4.71 1.61
CA THR A 131 22.02 -6.11 1.90
C THR A 131 21.16 -7.11 1.14
N GLU A 132 19.86 -6.86 0.98
CA GLU A 132 18.89 -7.77 0.36
C GLU A 132 18.47 -7.27 -1.04
N GLN A 133 19.42 -6.83 -1.88
CA GLN A 133 19.06 -6.21 -3.15
C GLN A 133 18.80 -7.18 -4.31
N GLY A 134 19.35 -8.40 -4.32
CA GLY A 134 19.15 -9.35 -5.43
C GLY A 134 17.87 -10.17 -5.31
N THR A 135 17.36 -10.70 -6.43
CA THR A 135 16.32 -11.74 -6.43
C THR A 135 16.91 -13.11 -6.75
N VAL A 136 16.22 -14.18 -6.34
CA VAL A 136 16.67 -15.57 -6.40
C VAL A 136 15.59 -16.50 -6.98
N GLY A 137 14.79 -15.99 -7.92
CA GLY A 137 13.76 -16.77 -8.61
C GLY A 137 14.32 -18.04 -9.25
N SER A 138 13.47 -19.07 -9.32
CA SER A 138 13.84 -20.42 -9.79
C SER A 138 14.31 -20.51 -11.24
N GLU A 139 13.82 -19.62 -12.11
CA GLU A 139 14.15 -19.57 -13.55
C GLU A 139 14.74 -18.23 -13.94
N TYR A 140 14.25 -17.15 -13.31
CA TYR A 140 14.68 -15.78 -13.60
C TYR A 140 15.03 -15.07 -12.30
N SER A 141 16.20 -14.45 -12.28
CA SER A 141 16.75 -13.71 -11.15
C SER A 141 17.33 -12.39 -11.64
N MET A 142 17.34 -11.39 -10.78
CA MET A 142 17.97 -10.09 -11.01
C MET A 142 19.08 -9.86 -9.99
N THR A 143 20.19 -9.34 -10.48
CA THR A 143 21.32 -8.91 -9.65
C THR A 143 20.95 -7.69 -8.80
N PRO A 144 21.68 -7.42 -7.70
CA PRO A 144 21.55 -6.19 -6.93
C PRO A 144 21.60 -4.90 -7.75
N GLU A 145 22.43 -4.86 -8.78
CA GLU A 145 22.57 -3.68 -9.64
C GLU A 145 21.32 -3.47 -10.51
N GLU A 146 20.79 -4.54 -11.10
CA GLU A 146 19.57 -4.47 -11.93
C GLU A 146 18.34 -4.05 -11.12
N THR A 147 18.16 -4.61 -9.93
CA THR A 147 17.04 -4.23 -9.05
C THR A 147 17.16 -2.80 -8.56
N LEU A 148 18.38 -2.32 -8.27
CA LEU A 148 18.63 -0.94 -7.88
C LEU A 148 18.30 0.03 -9.02
N ILE A 149 18.76 -0.27 -10.24
CA ILE A 149 18.44 0.53 -11.43
C ILE A 149 16.92 0.61 -11.63
N ALA A 150 16.22 -0.52 -11.57
CA ALA A 150 14.76 -0.57 -11.71
C ALA A 150 14.05 0.21 -10.59
N THR A 151 14.53 0.11 -9.34
CA THR A 151 13.99 0.86 -8.20
C THR A 151 14.12 2.36 -8.41
N ASN A 152 15.29 2.82 -8.85
CA ASN A 152 15.50 4.24 -9.13
C ASN A 152 14.67 4.74 -10.31
N SER A 153 14.52 3.92 -11.35
CA SER A 153 13.64 4.22 -12.48
C SER A 153 12.19 4.42 -12.00
N ALA A 154 11.71 3.55 -11.11
CA ALA A 154 10.38 3.66 -10.53
C ALA A 154 10.19 4.93 -9.69
N ILE A 155 11.16 5.29 -8.84
CA ILE A 155 11.14 6.56 -8.07
C ILE A 155 11.11 7.76 -9.03
N ASN A 156 11.98 7.77 -10.03
CA ASN A 156 12.06 8.86 -11.01
C ASN A 156 10.76 8.99 -11.81
N THR A 157 10.08 7.88 -12.11
CA THR A 157 8.79 7.89 -12.79
C THR A 157 7.73 8.63 -11.97
N TRP A 158 7.65 8.39 -10.66
CA TRP A 158 6.78 9.16 -9.77
C TRP A 158 7.21 10.63 -9.66
N GLY A 159 8.51 10.89 -9.49
CA GLY A 159 9.06 12.25 -9.43
C GLY A 159 8.95 13.07 -10.71
N SER A 160 8.66 12.43 -11.85
CA SER A 160 8.48 13.11 -13.14
C SER A 160 7.03 13.54 -13.40
N ILE A 161 6.09 13.24 -12.50
CA ILE A 161 4.71 13.70 -12.63
C ILE A 161 4.63 15.19 -12.29
N ASN A 162 3.83 15.95 -13.05
CA ASN A 162 3.69 17.41 -12.90
C ASN A 162 3.28 17.86 -11.47
N CYS A 163 2.47 17.11 -10.76
CA CYS A 163 2.08 17.41 -9.38
C CYS A 163 3.09 16.90 -8.34
N SER A 164 4.32 16.55 -8.76
CA SER A 164 5.45 16.19 -7.89
C SER A 164 6.58 17.23 -7.99
N GLU A 165 6.35 18.38 -8.62
CA GLU A 165 7.38 19.40 -8.86
C GLU A 165 8.07 19.86 -7.55
N ASP A 166 7.32 19.92 -6.45
CA ASP A 166 7.82 20.28 -5.11
C ASP A 166 8.13 19.07 -4.22
N LEU A 167 7.96 17.86 -4.76
CA LEU A 167 8.23 16.59 -4.09
C LEU A 167 9.63 16.11 -4.48
N ASN A 168 10.68 16.65 -3.84
CA ASN A 168 12.02 16.15 -4.12
C ASN A 168 12.19 14.75 -3.55
N PHE A 169 12.49 13.79 -4.43
CA PHE A 169 12.86 12.45 -4.04
C PHE A 169 14.36 12.38 -3.78
N TYR A 170 14.74 12.27 -2.50
CA TYR A 170 16.13 12.08 -2.14
C TYR A 170 16.36 10.62 -1.74
N ASN A 171 17.05 9.88 -2.61
CA ASN A 171 17.52 8.55 -2.23
C ASN A 171 18.76 8.70 -1.33
N VAL A 172 18.58 8.37 -0.06
CA VAL A 172 19.66 8.30 0.93
C VAL A 172 20.46 7.01 0.66
N TYR A 173 21.25 7.01 -0.42
CA TYR A 173 22.10 5.86 -0.73
C TYR A 173 23.18 5.67 0.33
N THR A 174 23.42 4.41 0.70
CA THR A 174 24.56 4.00 1.53
C THR A 174 25.87 4.08 0.72
N THR A 175 26.39 5.29 0.48
CA THR A 175 27.63 5.48 -0.30
C THR A 175 28.92 5.36 0.52
N THR A 176 28.84 5.03 1.82
CA THR A 176 30.03 4.91 2.67
C THR A 176 30.25 3.49 3.22
N PRO A 177 31.51 3.02 3.35
CA PRO A 177 31.83 1.68 3.89
C PRO A 177 31.48 1.47 5.37
N TYR A 178 31.07 2.52 6.09
CA TYR A 178 30.85 2.53 7.55
C TYR A 178 29.36 2.51 7.95
N ASP A 179 28.47 2.26 6.99
CA ASP A 179 27.02 2.32 7.22
C ASP A 179 26.53 1.13 8.05
N ILE A 180 26.30 1.37 9.33
CA ILE A 180 25.71 0.44 10.29
C ILE A 180 24.18 0.27 10.09
N TYR A 181 23.64 0.76 8.98
CA TYR A 181 22.22 0.71 8.58
C TYR A 181 22.01 -0.03 7.23
N ARG A 182 22.82 -1.07 6.95
CA ARG A 182 22.76 -1.77 5.66
C ARG A 182 21.43 -2.45 5.39
N ASP A 183 20.84 -2.98 6.44
CA ASP A 183 19.51 -3.57 6.41
C ASP A 183 18.56 -2.53 7.02
N VAL A 184 17.48 -2.14 6.35
CA VAL A 184 16.52 -1.14 6.88
C VAL A 184 15.20 -1.76 7.32
N GLY A 185 15.09 -3.10 7.27
CA GLY A 185 13.87 -3.85 7.47
C GLY A 185 13.37 -3.83 8.92
N VAL A 186 12.40 -2.98 9.20
CA VAL A 186 11.64 -2.86 10.44
C VAL A 186 10.71 -4.07 10.63
N PHE A 187 9.88 -4.42 9.63
CA PHE A 187 8.95 -5.55 9.75
C PHE A 187 9.70 -6.88 9.78
N GLN A 188 10.71 -7.03 8.92
CA GLN A 188 11.62 -8.17 8.85
C GLN A 188 12.31 -8.44 10.20
N ARG A 189 12.70 -7.37 10.92
CA ARG A 189 13.26 -7.48 12.27
C ARG A 189 12.30 -8.11 13.25
N ALA A 190 11.04 -7.70 13.23
CA ALA A 190 10.04 -8.28 14.11
C ALA A 190 9.78 -9.76 13.81
N LEU A 191 9.97 -10.21 12.56
CA LEU A 191 9.95 -11.62 12.18
C LEU A 191 11.25 -12.39 12.51
N ASN A 192 12.28 -11.71 13.03
CA ASN A 192 13.61 -12.28 13.27
C ASN A 192 14.24 -12.85 11.98
N MET A 193 14.08 -12.13 10.87
CA MET A 193 14.54 -12.53 9.52
C MET A 193 15.66 -11.65 8.95
N GLY A 194 16.36 -10.91 9.82
CA GLY A 194 17.21 -9.76 9.43
C GLY A 194 16.60 -8.49 9.99
N GLY A 195 16.94 -7.32 9.47
CA GLY A 195 16.36 -6.04 9.84
C GLY A 195 17.25 -5.12 10.68
N ALA A 196 17.04 -3.81 10.58
CA ALA A 196 17.54 -2.83 11.55
C ALA A 196 16.43 -2.19 12.41
N GLY A 197 16.88 -1.36 13.37
CA GLY A 197 16.02 -0.70 14.34
C GLY A 197 15.37 0.59 13.87
N TRP A 198 14.43 1.05 14.70
CA TRP A 198 13.35 2.01 14.44
C TRP A 198 13.77 3.49 14.27
N ARG A 199 14.83 3.78 13.52
CA ARG A 199 15.41 5.14 13.48
C ARG A 199 15.14 5.94 12.20
N ILE A 200 14.30 5.43 11.30
CA ILE A 200 14.13 6.03 9.98
C ILE A 200 12.67 6.46 9.79
N THR A 201 12.33 7.61 10.37
CA THR A 201 11.00 8.23 10.26
C THR A 201 11.01 9.36 9.22
N GLY A 202 9.87 9.62 8.59
CA GLY A 202 9.73 10.54 7.47
C GLY A 202 10.29 10.00 6.16
N SER A 203 10.19 8.68 5.94
CA SER A 203 10.82 8.05 4.78
C SER A 203 9.97 6.91 4.22
N ILE A 204 10.20 6.62 2.94
CA ILE A 204 9.79 5.41 2.25
C ILE A 204 11.02 4.50 2.22
N LEU A 205 10.93 3.35 2.88
CA LEU A 205 11.98 2.37 2.97
C LEU A 205 11.71 1.27 1.96
N HIS A 206 12.68 0.91 1.13
CA HIS A 206 12.68 -0.39 0.48
C HIS A 206 13.57 -1.31 1.30
N GLY A 207 12.95 -2.14 2.15
CA GLY A 207 13.61 -3.10 3.05
C GLY A 207 14.13 -4.37 2.36
N GLY A 208 14.11 -4.39 1.02
CA GLY A 208 14.78 -5.40 0.22
C GLY A 208 13.88 -6.48 -0.40
N ASN A 209 14.56 -7.38 -1.10
CA ASN A 209 14.04 -8.53 -1.81
C ASN A 209 14.11 -9.78 -0.93
N LEU A 210 13.02 -10.07 -0.22
CA LEU A 210 12.98 -11.10 0.81
C LEU A 210 12.53 -12.48 0.31
N PRO A 211 12.93 -13.56 0.99
CA PRO A 211 12.55 -14.92 0.60
C PRO A 211 11.06 -15.20 0.80
N ALA A 212 10.54 -16.23 0.13
CA ALA A 212 9.15 -16.70 0.24
C ALA A 212 8.65 -16.81 1.68
N ALA A 213 9.50 -17.26 2.61
CA ALA A 213 9.16 -17.43 4.01
C ALA A 213 8.68 -16.14 4.69
N PHE A 214 9.17 -14.97 4.28
CA PHE A 214 8.70 -13.68 4.78
C PHE A 214 7.23 -13.47 4.40
N PHE A 215 6.90 -13.69 3.13
CA PHE A 215 5.55 -13.50 2.60
C PHE A 215 4.57 -14.57 3.12
N GLU A 216 5.02 -15.79 3.34
CA GLU A 216 4.22 -16.84 4.01
C GLU A 216 3.90 -16.54 5.48
N ALA A 217 4.71 -15.70 6.13
CA ALA A 217 4.41 -15.21 7.47
C ALA A 217 3.29 -14.17 7.47
N LEU A 218 3.12 -13.42 6.37
CA LEU A 218 2.07 -12.42 6.22
C LEU A 218 0.69 -13.06 5.99
N ARG A 219 0.67 -14.12 5.18
CA ARG A 219 -0.55 -14.85 4.83
C ARG A 219 -0.22 -16.22 4.26
N GLU A 220 -1.23 -17.09 4.27
CA GLU A 220 -1.17 -18.35 3.53
C GLU A 220 -0.96 -18.11 2.02
N ASP A 221 -0.05 -18.89 1.44
CA ASP A 221 0.39 -18.85 0.04
C ASP A 221 1.13 -17.55 -0.36
N GLY A 222 1.49 -16.69 0.59
CA GLY A 222 2.10 -15.39 0.31
C GLY A 222 3.42 -15.51 -0.47
N GLY A 223 4.22 -16.53 -0.19
CA GLY A 223 5.47 -16.81 -0.90
C GLY A 223 5.26 -17.16 -2.37
N THR A 224 4.07 -17.66 -2.74
CA THR A 224 3.74 -18.03 -4.13
C THR A 224 2.83 -17.03 -4.84
N ARG A 225 2.12 -16.17 -4.10
CA ARG A 225 1.13 -15.24 -4.68
C ARG A 225 1.57 -13.78 -4.62
N THR A 226 2.27 -13.38 -3.58
CA THR A 226 2.65 -11.97 -3.38
C THR A 226 3.91 -11.65 -4.17
N LEU A 227 3.89 -10.53 -4.90
CA LEU A 227 5.04 -9.96 -5.59
C LEU A 227 5.71 -8.89 -4.76
N GLY A 228 4.92 -8.06 -4.08
CA GLY A 228 5.37 -6.96 -3.25
C GLY A 228 4.39 -6.67 -2.12
N VAL A 229 4.89 -5.99 -1.10
CA VAL A 229 4.09 -5.50 0.02
C VAL A 229 4.59 -4.14 0.47
N THR A 230 3.64 -3.26 0.79
CA THR A 230 3.91 -1.99 1.45
C THR A 230 3.20 -1.92 2.80
N PHE A 231 3.96 -1.63 3.86
CA PHE A 231 3.47 -1.38 5.20
C PHE A 231 3.40 0.13 5.45
N THR A 232 2.30 0.58 6.05
CA THR A 232 2.14 1.96 6.52
C THR A 232 2.19 1.99 8.04
N TYR A 233 3.13 2.77 8.57
CA TYR A 233 3.26 3.06 9.99
C TYR A 233 2.83 4.50 10.26
N ILE A 234 2.07 4.71 11.33
CA ILE A 234 1.52 6.02 11.68
C ILE A 234 1.93 6.45 13.08
N TRP A 235 1.91 7.76 13.31
CA TRP A 235 2.12 8.36 14.61
C TRP A 235 0.87 8.30 15.50
N PHE A 236 1.13 8.28 16.80
CA PHE A 236 0.16 8.39 17.87
C PHE A 236 0.54 9.51 18.83
N ASP A 237 -0.44 10.06 19.54
CA ASP A 237 -0.30 11.21 20.44
C ASP A 237 0.45 10.91 21.75
N GLY A 238 0.68 9.62 22.04
CA GLY A 238 1.47 9.18 23.18
C GLY A 238 1.58 7.65 23.29
N PRO A 239 2.22 7.17 24.36
CA PRO A 239 2.32 5.74 24.64
C PRO A 239 1.05 5.24 25.36
N GLY A 240 0.80 3.93 25.29
CA GLY A 240 -0.27 3.26 26.05
C GLY A 240 -1.49 2.87 25.20
N PRO A 241 -2.52 2.27 25.83
CA PRO A 241 -3.66 1.70 25.12
C PRO A 241 -4.73 2.70 24.69
N ASP A 242 -4.80 3.86 25.35
CA ASP A 242 -5.83 4.91 25.09
C ASP A 242 -5.31 6.01 24.15
N ARG A 243 -4.20 5.76 23.45
CA ARG A 243 -3.59 6.68 22.50
C ARG A 243 -4.41 6.78 21.22
N GLU A 244 -4.41 7.95 20.62
CA GLU A 244 -5.11 8.21 19.35
C GLU A 244 -4.11 8.50 18.22
N PRO A 245 -4.41 8.10 16.97
CA PRO A 245 -3.64 8.52 15.82
C PRO A 245 -3.58 10.05 15.73
N THR A 246 -2.40 10.60 15.42
CA THR A 246 -2.28 12.04 15.24
C THR A 246 -2.74 12.47 13.83
N ASP A 247 -3.18 13.73 13.74
CA ASP A 247 -3.53 14.46 12.53
C ASP A 247 -3.10 15.92 12.79
N ILE A 248 -1.79 16.19 12.71
CA ILE A 248 -1.22 17.48 13.18
C ILE A 248 -1.56 18.65 12.26
N ASP A 249 -1.77 18.38 10.97
CA ASP A 249 -2.15 19.37 9.96
C ASP A 249 -3.68 19.48 9.77
N GLN A 250 -4.46 18.67 10.50
CA GLN A 250 -5.93 18.67 10.54
C GLN A 250 -6.56 18.42 9.17
N ASN A 251 -5.91 17.61 8.33
CA ASN A 251 -6.39 17.28 6.99
C ASN A 251 -7.37 16.09 6.98
N GLY A 252 -7.65 15.48 8.14
CA GLY A 252 -8.55 14.35 8.31
C GLY A 252 -7.92 13.00 7.97
N LYS A 253 -6.61 12.95 7.72
CA LYS A 253 -5.80 11.74 7.56
C LYS A 253 -4.87 11.58 8.75
N ARG A 254 -4.47 10.34 9.01
CA ARG A 254 -3.51 10.04 10.08
C ARG A 254 -2.09 10.37 9.62
N ASP A 255 -1.25 10.87 10.51
CA ASP A 255 0.13 11.20 10.15
C ASP A 255 0.98 9.94 9.98
N VAL A 256 1.62 9.80 8.83
CA VAL A 256 2.55 8.70 8.53
C VAL A 256 3.88 8.93 9.25
N ALA A 257 4.33 7.91 9.97
CA ALA A 257 5.66 7.86 10.56
C ALA A 257 6.69 7.42 9.51
N PHE A 258 6.42 6.36 8.77
CA PHE A 258 7.19 5.92 7.60
C PHE A 258 6.41 4.85 6.84
N ARG A 259 6.87 4.55 5.62
CA ARG A 259 6.38 3.41 4.84
C ARG A 259 7.51 2.48 4.51
N GLU A 260 7.17 1.20 4.39
CA GLU A 260 8.17 0.15 4.23
C GLU A 260 7.72 -0.84 3.18
N ILE A 261 8.56 -1.04 2.17
CA ILE A 261 8.33 -1.83 0.98
C ILE A 261 9.22 -3.07 1.03
N TYR A 262 8.64 -4.23 0.72
CA TYR A 262 9.40 -5.45 0.45
C TYR A 262 8.92 -6.10 -0.84
N ILE A 263 9.86 -6.70 -1.56
CA ILE A 263 9.60 -7.45 -2.78
C ILE A 263 9.88 -8.93 -2.54
N ASN A 264 9.08 -9.81 -3.13
CA ASN A 264 9.25 -11.25 -2.98
C ASN A 264 10.36 -11.78 -3.88
N GLY A 265 11.60 -11.64 -3.42
CA GLY A 265 12.80 -12.05 -4.13
C GLY A 265 12.85 -13.53 -4.53
N SER A 266 11.99 -14.40 -4.00
CA SER A 266 11.89 -15.79 -4.45
C SER A 266 11.10 -15.99 -5.75
N ARG A 267 10.43 -14.93 -6.23
CA ARG A 267 9.69 -14.94 -7.50
C ARG A 267 10.64 -14.75 -8.68
N ASN A 268 10.19 -15.25 -9.82
CA ASN A 268 10.85 -15.00 -11.09
C ASN A 268 10.62 -13.55 -11.52
N PHE A 269 11.69 -12.78 -11.61
CA PHE A 269 11.65 -11.37 -12.02
C PHE A 269 12.57 -11.12 -13.21
N LYS A 270 12.19 -10.13 -14.03
CA LYS A 270 13.04 -9.52 -15.05
C LYS A 270 12.79 -8.02 -15.11
N ASP A 271 13.76 -7.31 -15.67
CA ASP A 271 13.56 -6.00 -16.26
C ASP A 271 12.99 -6.20 -17.68
N ASP A 272 11.67 -6.26 -17.82
CA ASP A 272 10.98 -6.42 -19.10
C ASP A 272 9.76 -5.50 -19.24
N PRO A 273 9.88 -4.34 -19.92
CA PRO A 273 8.77 -3.42 -20.10
C PRO A 273 7.66 -3.96 -21.02
N ASN A 274 7.87 -5.12 -21.65
CA ASN A 274 6.89 -5.80 -22.50
C ASN A 274 6.32 -7.08 -21.86
N ASP A 275 6.52 -7.27 -20.56
CA ASP A 275 5.98 -8.41 -19.82
C ASP A 275 4.45 -8.54 -20.01
N VAL A 276 3.98 -9.77 -20.10
CA VAL A 276 2.58 -10.15 -20.29
C VAL A 276 2.21 -11.32 -19.37
N THR A 277 0.94 -11.42 -18.99
CA THR A 277 0.42 -12.54 -18.18
C THR A 277 0.88 -13.91 -18.69
N ASN A 278 1.22 -14.81 -17.77
CA ASN A 278 1.51 -16.25 -17.99
C ASN A 278 2.80 -16.58 -18.76
N ASN A 279 3.81 -15.71 -18.77
CA ASN A 279 5.14 -16.02 -19.31
C ASN A 279 6.15 -16.53 -18.24
N GLY A 280 5.73 -16.67 -16.98
CA GLY A 280 6.52 -17.29 -15.92
C GLY A 280 7.40 -16.33 -15.11
N TYR A 281 7.31 -15.02 -15.35
CA TYR A 281 7.95 -13.98 -14.53
C TYR A 281 7.02 -12.76 -14.37
N ALA A 282 7.44 -11.82 -13.54
CA ALA A 282 6.88 -10.48 -13.46
C ALA A 282 7.93 -9.43 -13.81
N ASP A 283 7.50 -8.31 -14.37
CA ASP A 283 8.33 -7.13 -14.53
C ASP A 283 8.62 -6.47 -13.17
N TYR A 284 9.90 -6.47 -12.76
CA TYR A 284 10.31 -5.96 -11.45
C TYR A 284 10.02 -4.48 -11.28
N GLU A 285 10.32 -3.66 -12.30
CA GLU A 285 10.09 -2.21 -12.21
C GLU A 285 8.60 -1.89 -12.05
N THR A 286 7.72 -2.59 -12.75
CA THR A 286 6.26 -2.42 -12.57
C THR A 286 5.82 -2.73 -11.13
N VAL A 287 6.33 -3.81 -10.53
CA VAL A 287 6.02 -4.17 -9.13
C VAL A 287 6.55 -3.09 -8.19
N MET A 288 7.81 -2.66 -8.37
CA MET A 288 8.39 -1.61 -7.54
C MET A 288 7.66 -0.27 -7.70
N LEU A 289 7.26 0.09 -8.92
CA LEU A 289 6.50 1.30 -9.22
C LEU A 289 5.15 1.29 -8.51
N HIS A 290 4.47 0.14 -8.45
CA HIS A 290 3.24 -0.06 -7.69
C HIS A 290 3.47 0.15 -6.18
N GLU A 291 4.46 -0.53 -5.59
CA GLU A 291 4.73 -0.43 -4.15
C GLU A 291 5.19 0.98 -3.74
N ILE A 292 5.96 1.67 -4.58
CA ILE A 292 6.29 3.09 -4.36
C ILE A 292 5.03 3.96 -4.42
N GLY A 293 4.04 3.61 -5.25
CA GLY A 293 2.73 4.26 -5.24
C GLY A 293 2.07 4.22 -3.87
N HIS A 294 2.06 3.05 -3.22
CA HIS A 294 1.64 2.92 -1.82
C HIS A 294 2.53 3.74 -0.87
N GLY A 295 3.85 3.70 -1.10
CA GLY A 295 4.85 4.59 -0.52
C GLY A 295 4.48 6.08 -0.60
N LEU A 296 3.72 6.48 -1.63
CA LEU A 296 3.26 7.84 -1.94
C LEU A 296 1.75 8.01 -1.76
N SER A 297 1.17 7.27 -0.82
CA SER A 297 -0.20 7.43 -0.35
C SER A 297 -1.27 7.03 -1.36
N GLN A 298 -0.89 6.40 -2.49
CA GLN A 298 -1.85 5.77 -3.38
C GLN A 298 -2.45 4.53 -2.70
N GLY A 299 -3.77 4.40 -2.77
CA GLY A 299 -4.46 3.16 -2.44
C GLY A 299 -4.68 2.30 -3.67
N HIS A 300 -5.02 1.02 -3.46
CA HIS A 300 -5.53 0.20 -4.55
C HIS A 300 -6.77 0.83 -5.18
N PHE A 301 -6.91 0.67 -6.50
CA PHE A 301 -8.08 1.14 -7.23
C PHE A 301 -8.43 0.23 -8.39
N GLY A 302 -9.72 0.10 -8.65
CA GLY A 302 -10.28 -0.71 -9.72
C GLY A 302 -10.74 -2.09 -9.25
N LYS A 303 -11.10 -2.91 -10.22
CA LYS A 303 -11.52 -4.29 -9.97
C LYS A 303 -11.05 -5.20 -11.08
N ALA A 304 -10.72 -6.44 -10.73
CA ALA A 304 -10.59 -7.57 -11.64
C ALA A 304 -11.83 -8.46 -11.52
N PHE A 305 -12.33 -8.96 -12.65
CA PHE A 305 -13.46 -9.89 -12.69
C PHE A 305 -13.37 -10.82 -13.89
N GLU A 306 -13.86 -12.04 -13.73
CA GLU A 306 -13.95 -13.00 -14.83
C GLU A 306 -15.13 -12.69 -15.77
N GLY A 307 -14.86 -12.67 -17.07
CA GLY A 307 -15.86 -12.59 -18.11
C GLY A 307 -16.49 -13.96 -18.41
N LYS A 308 -17.59 -13.96 -19.16
CA LYS A 308 -18.29 -15.20 -19.57
C LYS A 308 -17.44 -16.19 -20.39
N ASN A 309 -16.30 -15.73 -20.90
CA ASN A 309 -15.33 -16.52 -21.65
C ASN A 309 -14.17 -17.04 -20.78
N GLY A 310 -14.24 -16.88 -19.45
CA GLY A 310 -13.19 -17.26 -18.51
C GLY A 310 -11.95 -16.35 -18.55
N LYS A 311 -12.02 -15.19 -19.22
CA LYS A 311 -10.92 -14.22 -19.24
C LYS A 311 -11.08 -13.21 -18.10
N THR A 312 -9.98 -12.84 -17.46
CA THR A 312 -9.96 -11.72 -16.52
C THR A 312 -10.10 -10.39 -17.24
N HIS A 313 -10.93 -9.51 -16.70
CA HIS A 313 -11.15 -8.14 -17.16
C HIS A 313 -10.91 -7.16 -16.02
N TYR A 314 -10.37 -5.99 -16.34
CA TYR A 314 -10.10 -4.93 -15.37
C TYR A 314 -10.99 -3.71 -15.63
N ALA A 315 -11.40 -3.03 -14.56
CA ALA A 315 -12.19 -1.81 -14.63
C ALA A 315 -11.86 -0.82 -13.50
N PRO A 316 -11.03 0.21 -13.76
CA PRO A 316 -10.11 0.31 -14.90
C PRO A 316 -8.94 -0.67 -14.78
N PHE A 317 -8.22 -0.83 -15.89
CA PHE A 317 -6.84 -1.31 -15.88
C PHE A 317 -5.95 -0.17 -15.37
N ALA A 318 -5.26 -0.38 -14.25
CA ALA A 318 -4.48 0.66 -13.57
C ALA A 318 -3.24 0.07 -12.91
N LEU A 319 -2.20 0.90 -12.72
CA LEU A 319 -0.98 0.50 -12.04
C LEU A 319 -1.30 0.06 -10.61
N MET A 320 -2.17 0.81 -9.91
CA MET A 320 -2.58 0.53 -8.54
C MET A 320 -3.69 -0.53 -8.43
N ASN A 321 -3.83 -1.42 -9.41
CA ASN A 321 -4.65 -2.62 -9.27
C ASN A 321 -4.00 -3.59 -8.26
N ALA A 322 -4.78 -4.23 -7.38
CA ALA A 322 -4.25 -5.17 -6.38
C ALA A 322 -3.68 -6.47 -6.99
N GLY A 323 -3.95 -6.71 -8.28
CA GLY A 323 -3.42 -7.82 -9.07
C GLY A 323 -2.52 -7.33 -10.19
N TYR A 324 -1.32 -7.90 -10.26
CA TYR A 324 -0.38 -7.75 -11.36
C TYR A 324 -0.87 -8.53 -12.56
N SER A 325 -0.77 -7.92 -13.73
CA SER A 325 -1.26 -8.51 -14.98
C SER A 325 -0.17 -8.51 -16.06
N LYS A 326 0.39 -7.34 -16.36
CA LYS A 326 1.44 -7.14 -17.37
C LYS A 326 2.32 -5.99 -16.94
N ALA A 327 3.43 -5.78 -17.66
CA ALA A 327 4.25 -4.60 -17.44
C ALA A 327 3.42 -3.32 -17.61
N GLN A 328 3.58 -2.41 -16.65
CA GLN A 328 3.02 -1.07 -16.64
C GLN A 328 4.01 -0.14 -15.93
N ARG A 329 4.87 0.51 -16.71
CA ARG A 329 5.86 1.48 -16.20
C ARG A 329 5.48 2.94 -16.41
N GLU A 330 4.27 3.19 -16.93
CA GLU A 330 3.75 4.53 -17.12
C GLU A 330 2.59 4.79 -16.14
N ILE A 331 2.64 5.96 -15.51
CA ILE A 331 1.60 6.42 -14.62
C ILE A 331 0.57 7.16 -15.47
N THR A 332 -0.63 6.60 -15.58
CA THR A 332 -1.63 7.11 -16.52
C THR A 332 -2.98 7.30 -15.83
N ALA A 333 -3.82 8.14 -16.44
CA ALA A 333 -5.24 8.30 -16.14
C ALA A 333 -5.58 8.28 -14.65
N THR A 334 -6.08 7.15 -14.14
CA THR A 334 -6.59 7.05 -12.77
C THR A 334 -5.52 7.12 -11.72
N ASP A 335 -4.33 6.56 -11.98
CA ASP A 335 -3.19 6.57 -11.07
C ASP A 335 -2.62 8.00 -10.98
N ASN A 336 -2.46 8.67 -12.12
CA ASN A 336 -2.03 10.08 -12.15
C ASN A 336 -3.02 11.01 -11.41
N ALA A 337 -4.32 10.82 -11.64
CA ALA A 337 -5.33 11.60 -10.93
C ALA A 337 -5.34 11.32 -9.42
N GLY A 338 -5.06 10.07 -9.01
CA GLY A 338 -4.87 9.71 -7.60
C GLY A 338 -3.67 10.45 -7.02
N HIS A 339 -2.54 10.45 -7.73
CA HIS A 339 -1.31 11.12 -7.32
C HIS A 339 -1.49 12.61 -7.12
N CYS A 340 -2.01 13.30 -8.14
CA CYS A 340 -2.20 14.75 -8.04
C CYS A 340 -3.26 15.13 -7.01
N SER A 341 -4.24 14.27 -6.75
CA SER A 341 -5.19 14.53 -5.66
C SER A 341 -4.58 14.47 -4.25
N ILE A 342 -3.35 13.97 -4.13
CA ILE A 342 -2.58 13.93 -2.89
C ILE A 342 -1.52 15.03 -2.88
N TRP A 343 -0.74 15.15 -3.95
CA TRP A 343 0.53 15.90 -3.93
C TRP A 343 0.50 17.27 -4.64
N ASP A 344 -0.55 17.61 -5.39
CA ASP A 344 -0.65 18.90 -6.12
C ASP A 344 -0.67 20.12 -5.18
N GLY A 345 -0.98 19.91 -3.89
CA GLY A 345 -0.94 20.93 -2.86
C GLY A 345 0.25 20.81 -1.91
N TRP A 346 1.30 20.07 -2.26
CA TRP A 346 2.46 19.86 -1.38
C TRP A 346 3.57 20.91 -1.61
N PRO A 347 4.16 21.50 -0.54
CA PRO A 347 3.66 21.50 0.83
C PRO A 347 2.38 22.33 0.93
N TYR A 348 1.45 21.94 1.81
CA TYR A 348 0.20 22.67 2.00
C TYR A 348 0.50 24.11 2.48
N GLU A 349 -0.04 25.13 1.78
CA GLU A 349 0.05 26.56 2.17
C GLU A 349 -0.90 26.95 3.31
#